data_AF-A0AAU7HQW9-F1
#
_entry.id   AF-A0AAU7HQW9-F1
#
_cell.length_a   1.000
_cell.length_b   1.000
_cell.length_c   1.000
_cell.angle_alpha   90.00
_cell.angle_beta   90.00
_cell.angle_gamma   90.00
#
_symmetry.space_group_name_H-M   'P 1'
#
loop_
_entity.id
_entity.type
_entity.pdbx_description
1 polymer ?
#
loop_
_entity_poly.entity_id
_entity_poly.type
_entity_poly.pdbx_seq_one_letter_code
_entity_poly.pdbx_strand_id
1 'polypeptide(L)'
;MTDFTISPKAENVWLESWLDLSPEEQQEMDHVEQDEQCDARFFRFEDSVYDIADFMRDDRFPDWHAGYPLNAFAMLMIRVDGSGDTIDVGLLH
;
A
#
# COMPACT_ATOMS: atom_id res chain seq x y z
N MET A 1 -3.27 -20.05 -19.37
CA MET A 1 -3.64 -18.78 -18.73
C MET A 1 -3.81 -19.11 -17.27
N THR A 2 -2.95 -18.58 -16.41
CA THR A 2 -3.17 -18.66 -14.97
C THR A 2 -4.24 -17.61 -14.68
N ASP A 3 -5.39 -18.01 -14.17
CA ASP A 3 -6.47 -17.09 -13.85
C ASP A 3 -6.11 -16.37 -12.56
N PHE A 4 -5.59 -15.15 -12.71
CA PHE A 4 -5.28 -14.26 -11.61
C PHE A 4 -6.58 -13.72 -11.01
N THR A 5 -6.78 -13.94 -9.71
CA THR A 5 -7.98 -13.46 -9.01
C THR A 5 -7.57 -12.44 -7.94
N ILE A 6 -8.15 -11.25 -8.00
CA ILE A 6 -8.01 -10.24 -6.95
C ILE A 6 -9.20 -10.36 -6.01
N SER A 7 -8.93 -10.65 -4.73
CA SER A 7 -9.94 -10.66 -3.68
C SER A 7 -9.83 -9.40 -2.83
N PRO A 8 -10.88 -8.56 -2.71
CA PRO A 8 -10.91 -7.44 -1.78
C PRO A 8 -10.67 -7.91 -0.35
N LYS A 9 -9.90 -7.13 0.41
CA LYS A 9 -9.53 -7.42 1.81
C LYS A 9 -9.93 -6.32 2.78
N ALA A 10 -9.79 -5.06 2.39
CA ALA A 10 -10.23 -3.92 3.16
C ALA A 10 -10.67 -2.79 2.22
N GLU A 11 -11.57 -1.94 2.72
CA GLU A 11 -12.10 -0.78 1.98
C GLU A 11 -11.98 0.47 2.83
N ASN A 12 -11.73 1.62 2.19
CA ASN A 12 -11.59 2.93 2.83
C ASN A 12 -10.53 2.96 3.97
N VAL A 13 -9.39 2.33 3.73
CA VAL A 13 -8.23 2.37 4.64
C VAL A 13 -7.61 3.77 4.56
N TRP A 14 -7.49 4.44 5.70
CA TRP A 14 -6.93 5.78 5.78
C TRP A 14 -5.42 5.78 5.55
N LEU A 15 -4.97 6.78 4.81
CA LEU A 15 -3.55 7.05 4.66
C LEU A 15 -3.03 7.93 5.80
N GLU A 16 -1.93 7.48 6.36
CA GLU A 16 -1.28 8.06 7.52
C GLU A 16 -0.03 8.83 7.08
N SER A 17 0.27 9.91 7.79
CA SER A 17 1.48 10.67 7.57
C SER A 17 2.63 10.08 8.39
N TRP A 18 3.86 10.52 8.11
CA TRP A 18 5.03 10.18 8.91
C TRP A 18 4.83 10.45 10.42
N LEU A 19 4.09 11.51 10.77
CA LEU A 19 3.86 11.92 12.16
C LEU A 19 2.87 11.03 12.91
N ASP A 20 2.11 10.21 12.19
CA ASP A 20 1.13 9.26 12.75
C ASP A 20 1.75 7.89 13.07
N LEU A 21 3.00 7.67 12.66
CA LEU A 21 3.78 6.47 12.98
C LEU A 21 4.41 6.57 14.38
N SER A 22 4.52 5.44 15.07
CA SER A 22 5.29 5.33 16.30
C SER A 22 6.78 5.50 16.02
N PRO A 23 7.60 5.85 17.02
CA PRO A 23 9.05 5.89 16.85
C PRO A 23 9.67 4.56 16.40
N GLU A 24 9.07 3.42 16.79
CA GLU A 24 9.54 2.10 16.32
C GLU A 24 9.21 1.90 14.84
N GLU A 25 7.98 2.22 14.42
CA GLU A 25 7.56 2.12 13.01
C GLU A 25 8.38 3.09 12.13
N GLN A 26 8.65 4.31 12.58
CA GLN A 26 9.53 5.26 11.89
C GLN A 26 10.95 4.72 11.73
N GLN A 27 11.45 3.96 12.70
CA GLN A 27 12.76 3.34 12.61
C GLN A 27 12.81 2.20 11.58
N GLU A 28 11.68 1.51 11.36
CA GLU A 28 11.56 0.46 10.34
C GLU A 28 11.44 1.04 8.92
N MET A 29 10.94 2.27 8.78
CA MET A 29 10.89 3.03 7.53
C MET A 29 12.22 3.74 7.23
N ASP A 30 13.33 3.01 7.33
CA ASP A 30 14.69 3.53 7.16
C ASP A 30 15.01 3.99 5.74
N HIS A 31 14.13 3.66 4.78
CA HIS A 31 14.20 4.10 3.39
C HIS A 31 13.62 5.50 3.15
N VAL A 32 12.88 6.08 4.11
CA VAL A 32 12.25 7.40 3.96
C VAL A 32 13.21 8.49 4.45
N GLU A 33 13.71 9.30 3.52
CA GLU A 33 14.62 10.39 3.86
C GLU A 33 13.87 11.57 4.50
N GLN A 34 14.59 12.40 5.28
CA GLN A 34 13.98 13.48 6.07
C GLN A 34 13.16 14.47 5.24
N ASP A 35 13.59 14.77 4.02
CA ASP A 35 12.91 15.68 3.09
C ASP A 35 11.68 15.07 2.43
N GLU A 36 11.53 13.74 2.47
CA GLU A 36 10.39 12.99 1.92
C GLU A 36 9.28 12.75 2.94
N GLN A 37 9.58 12.86 4.25
CA GLN A 37 8.64 12.57 5.34
C GLN A 37 7.29 13.33 5.26
N CYS A 38 7.28 14.55 4.73
CA CYS A 38 6.04 15.34 4.57
C CYS A 38 5.10 14.75 3.52
N ASP A 39 5.67 14.14 2.47
CA ASP A 39 4.96 13.62 1.32
C ASP A 39 4.72 12.11 1.43
N ALA A 40 5.48 11.41 2.29
CA ALA A 40 5.31 10.00 2.58
C ALA A 40 3.89 9.70 3.08
N ARG A 41 3.33 8.61 2.59
CA ARG A 41 1.98 8.14 2.95
C ARG A 41 2.03 6.66 3.25
N PHE A 42 1.51 6.31 4.40
CA PHE A 42 1.51 4.96 4.92
C PHE A 42 0.09 4.45 5.08
N PHE A 43 -0.08 3.14 5.17
CA PHE A 43 -1.32 2.56 5.64
C PHE A 43 -1.06 1.33 6.48
N ARG A 44 -1.94 1.10 7.46
CA ARG A 44 -1.94 -0.10 8.28
C ARG A 44 -2.85 -1.15 7.65
N PHE A 45 -2.29 -2.32 7.42
CA PHE A 45 -3.06 -3.47 6.96
C PHE A 45 -2.56 -4.72 7.68
N GLU A 46 -3.49 -5.43 8.31
CA GLU A 46 -3.18 -6.47 9.28
C GLU A 46 -2.25 -5.92 10.38
N ASP A 47 -1.14 -6.60 10.70
CA ASP A 47 -0.18 -6.22 11.73
C ASP A 47 1.07 -5.55 11.12
N SER A 48 0.93 -4.84 9.99
CA SER A 48 2.05 -4.23 9.28
C SER A 48 1.72 -2.82 8.77
N VAL A 49 2.75 -1.98 8.74
CA VAL A 49 2.72 -0.64 8.13
C VAL A 49 3.38 -0.75 6.76
N TYR A 50 2.72 -0.20 5.74
CA TYR A 50 3.22 -0.17 4.38
C TYR A 50 3.39 1.27 3.91
N ASP A 51 4.49 1.56 3.23
CA ASP A 51 4.66 2.79 2.45
C ASP A 51 4.00 2.62 1.08
N ILE A 52 3.17 3.57 0.67
CA ILE A 52 2.55 3.57 -0.66
C ILE A 52 3.62 3.72 -1.75
N ALA A 53 4.72 4.41 -1.49
CA ALA A 53 5.78 4.61 -2.47
C ALA A 53 6.42 3.28 -2.94
N ASP A 54 6.35 2.23 -2.10
CA ASP A 54 6.82 0.89 -2.45
C ASP A 54 5.90 0.15 -3.43
N PHE A 55 4.67 0.63 -3.62
CA PHE A 55 3.70 0.01 -4.52
C PHE A 55 3.96 0.46 -5.96
N MET A 56 4.22 -0.51 -6.82
CA MET A 56 4.50 -0.24 -8.23
C MET A 56 3.20 -0.25 -9.03
N ARG A 57 3.02 0.75 -9.89
CA ARG A 57 1.88 0.82 -10.80
C ARG A 57 1.74 -0.48 -11.61
N ASP A 58 0.53 -1.03 -11.63
CA ASP A 58 0.23 -2.29 -12.34
C ASP A 58 -0.87 -2.09 -13.38
N ASP A 59 -0.48 -1.83 -14.63
CA ASP A 59 -1.42 -1.60 -15.73
C ASP A 59 -2.18 -2.87 -16.17
N ARG A 60 -1.89 -4.05 -15.60
CA ARG A 60 -2.61 -5.30 -15.94
C ARG A 60 -4.01 -5.33 -15.34
N PHE A 61 -4.26 -4.57 -14.27
CA PHE A 61 -5.51 -4.55 -13.53
C PHE A 61 -6.01 -3.09 -13.42
N PRO A 62 -6.76 -2.57 -14.41
CA PRO A 62 -7.09 -1.15 -14.50
C PRO A 62 -7.82 -0.58 -13.27
N ASP A 63 -8.59 -1.42 -12.57
CA ASP A 63 -9.32 -1.03 -11.36
C ASP A 63 -8.43 -1.07 -10.09
N TRP A 64 -7.19 -1.55 -10.18
CA TRP A 64 -6.24 -1.68 -9.08
C TRP A 64 -4.93 -0.97 -9.45
N HIS A 65 -4.74 0.22 -8.91
CA HIS A 65 -3.75 1.19 -9.39
C HIS A 65 -2.29 0.77 -9.22
N ALA A 66 -1.97 0.02 -8.15
CA ALA A 66 -0.60 -0.40 -7.87
C ALA A 66 -0.56 -1.72 -7.07
N GLY A 67 0.60 -2.38 -7.09
CA GLY A 67 0.82 -3.65 -6.41
C GLY A 67 2.19 -3.78 -5.75
N TYR A 68 2.23 -4.55 -4.65
CA TYR A 68 3.42 -4.87 -3.89
C TYR A 68 3.57 -6.39 -3.73
N PRO A 69 4.68 -6.99 -4.20
CA PRO A 69 4.85 -8.44 -4.17
C PRO A 69 5.06 -8.94 -2.74
N LEU A 70 4.18 -9.80 -2.25
CA LEU A 70 4.37 -10.49 -0.97
C LEU A 70 5.27 -11.71 -1.12
N ASN A 71 5.11 -12.45 -2.23
CA ASN A 71 5.92 -13.61 -2.59
C ASN A 71 5.75 -13.95 -4.08
N ALA A 72 6.32 -15.08 -4.52
CA ALA A 72 6.26 -15.52 -5.93
C ALA A 72 4.84 -15.80 -6.47
N PHE A 73 3.84 -15.92 -5.60
CA PHE A 73 2.46 -16.30 -5.95
C PHE A 73 1.41 -15.28 -5.48
N ALA A 74 1.78 -14.26 -4.71
CA ALA A 74 0.82 -13.32 -4.15
C ALA A 74 1.34 -11.89 -4.14
N MET A 75 0.42 -10.95 -4.36
CA MET A 75 0.70 -9.52 -4.40
C MET A 75 -0.43 -8.76 -3.69
N LEU A 76 -0.08 -7.82 -2.82
CA LEU A 76 -1.03 -6.83 -2.33
C LEU A 76 -1.33 -5.85 -3.45
N MET A 77 -2.60 -5.57 -3.68
CA MET A 77 -3.07 -4.60 -4.65
C MET A 77 -3.73 -3.45 -3.91
N ILE A 78 -3.51 -2.22 -4.37
CA ILE A 78 -4.18 -1.04 -3.81
C ILE A 78 -4.96 -0.30 -4.89
N ARG A 79 -6.09 0.26 -4.48
CA ARG A 79 -6.87 1.21 -5.28
C ARG A 79 -7.04 2.48 -4.46
N VAL A 80 -6.36 3.54 -4.89
CA VAL A 80 -6.57 4.90 -4.34
C VAL A 80 -7.95 5.42 -4.72
N ASP A 81 -8.68 5.97 -3.75
CA ASP A 81 -9.96 6.62 -4.01
C ASP A 81 -9.80 7.97 -4.74
N GLY A 82 -10.90 8.59 -5.12
CA GLY A 82 -10.87 9.89 -5.82
C GLY A 82 -10.45 11.09 -4.93
N SER A 83 -10.39 10.91 -3.62
CA SER A 83 -9.97 11.95 -2.66
C SER A 83 -8.45 11.97 -2.48
N GLY A 84 -7.81 10.80 -2.63
CA GLY A 84 -6.37 10.62 -2.37
C GLY A 84 -6.05 10.35 -0.90
N ASP A 85 -7.05 10.33 -0.01
CA ASP A 85 -6.85 10.16 1.43
C ASP A 85 -7.13 8.73 1.93
N THR A 86 -7.81 7.91 1.11
CA THR A 86 -8.06 6.50 1.42
C THR A 86 -7.76 5.57 0.26
N ILE A 87 -7.54 4.31 0.61
CA ILE A 87 -7.30 3.23 -0.34
C ILE A 87 -8.17 2.02 -0.02
N ASP A 88 -8.47 1.22 -1.04
CA ASP A 88 -8.92 -0.15 -0.86
C ASP A 88 -7.74 -1.11 -1.05
N VAL A 89 -7.73 -2.19 -0.29
CA VAL A 89 -6.67 -3.21 -0.31
C VAL A 89 -7.24 -4.52 -0.83
N GLY A 90 -6.53 -5.15 -1.75
CA GLY A 90 -6.86 -6.43 -2.35
C GLY A 90 -5.67 -7.39 -2.32
N LEU A 91 -5.95 -8.68 -2.47
CA LEU A 91 -4.93 -9.72 -2.59
C LEU A 91 -5.07 -10.43 -3.93
N LEU A 92 -4.03 -10.34 -4.75
CA LEU A 92 -3.87 -11.10 -5.97
C LEU A 92 -3.22 -12.45 -5.67
N HIS A 93 -3.79 -13.54 -6.21
CA HIS A 93 -3.25 -14.90 -6.18
C HIS A 93 -3.55 -15.64 -7.50
#